data_AF-A0A0F9S4A0-F1
#
_entry.id   AF-A0A0F9S4A0-F1
#
_cell.length_a   1.000
_cell.length_b   1.000
_cell.length_c   1.000
_cell.angle_alpha   90.00
_cell.angle_beta   90.00
_cell.angle_gamma   90.00
#
_symmetry.space_group_name_H-M   'P 1'
#
loop_
_entity.id
_entity.type
_entity.pdbx_description
1 polymer ?
#
loop_
_entity_poly.entity_id
_entity_poly.type
_entity_poly.pdbx_seq_one_letter_code
_entity_poly.pdbx_strand_id
1 'polypeptide(L)'
;MARVFDNQPDTIYPITAPTRRKLAVALEDTEAANELVDAIDSSRSVEISQVSLHHTALAIDDVILCDATNGPVVVTLFPATEANSGKVLEIKKIDPTGNIVTVDGNGANIDGGPTAVLTIQFETITIVTAASAWWIL
;
A
#
# COMPACT_ATOMS: atom_id res chain seq x y z
N MET A 1 -4.84 9.66 -85.80
CA MET A 1 -3.50 9.58 -85.16
C MET A 1 -3.69 9.69 -83.65
N ALA A 2 -3.30 8.64 -82.92
CA ALA A 2 -3.10 8.50 -81.45
C ALA A 2 -4.28 8.83 -80.49
N ARG A 3 -4.99 7.84 -79.91
CA ARG A 3 -4.64 6.96 -78.76
C ARG A 3 -4.30 7.72 -77.48
N VAL A 4 -5.09 7.52 -76.42
CA VAL A 4 -4.64 7.11 -75.07
C VAL A 4 -5.86 6.49 -74.34
N PHE A 5 -5.83 5.17 -74.14
CA PHE A 5 -6.44 4.52 -72.98
C PHE A 5 -5.51 4.72 -71.78
N ASP A 6 -6.05 4.61 -70.57
CA ASP A 6 -5.45 4.83 -69.24
C ASP A 6 -5.46 6.31 -68.80
N ASN A 7 -5.91 6.64 -67.59
CA ASN A 7 -5.55 5.99 -66.34
C ASN A 7 -6.58 6.41 -65.28
N GLN A 8 -7.17 5.49 -64.52
CA GLN A 8 -7.72 5.86 -63.20
C GLN A 8 -6.50 6.05 -62.27
N PRO A 9 -6.18 7.25 -61.75
CA PRO A 9 -5.57 7.29 -60.45
C PRO A 9 -6.66 6.93 -59.44
N ASP A 10 -6.43 5.82 -58.74
CA ASP A 10 -7.14 5.45 -57.52
C ASP A 10 -7.52 6.70 -56.74
N THR A 11 -8.80 6.84 -56.42
CA THR A 11 -9.17 7.69 -55.29
C THR A 11 -8.58 7.03 -54.07
N ILE A 12 -7.30 7.32 -53.80
CA ILE A 12 -6.79 7.35 -52.46
C ILE A 12 -7.65 8.42 -51.79
N TYR A 13 -8.79 7.98 -51.23
CA TYR A 13 -9.42 8.72 -50.17
C TYR A 13 -8.28 9.04 -49.22
N PRO A 14 -7.95 10.31 -48.96
CA PRO A 14 -7.07 10.58 -47.84
C PRO A 14 -7.79 9.96 -46.65
N ILE A 15 -7.22 8.89 -46.09
CA ILE A 15 -7.44 8.55 -44.70
C ILE A 15 -6.91 9.76 -43.93
N THR A 16 -7.75 10.79 -43.87
CA THR A 16 -7.52 11.90 -42.97
C THR A 16 -7.71 11.24 -41.63
N ALA A 17 -6.58 10.83 -41.04
CA ALA A 17 -6.52 10.26 -39.71
C ALA A 17 -7.49 11.07 -38.83
N PRO A 18 -8.32 10.40 -38.00
CA PRO A 18 -9.34 11.09 -37.22
C PRO A 18 -8.70 12.33 -36.59
N THR A 19 -9.24 13.51 -36.94
CA THR A 19 -8.72 14.81 -36.51
C THR A 19 -8.41 14.70 -35.02
N ARG A 20 -7.25 15.16 -34.57
CA ARG A 20 -6.74 14.99 -33.19
C ARG A 20 -7.78 15.19 -32.09
N ARG A 21 -8.86 15.97 -32.32
CA ARG A 21 -10.00 16.11 -31.41
C ARG A 21 -10.84 14.84 -31.16
N LYS A 22 -10.99 13.91 -32.12
CA LYS A 22 -11.69 12.62 -31.88
C LYS A 22 -10.79 11.59 -31.20
N LEU A 23 -9.47 11.71 -31.37
CA LEU A 23 -8.49 10.87 -30.69
C LEU A 23 -8.14 11.41 -29.28
N ALA A 24 -8.07 12.73 -29.09
CA ALA A 24 -7.77 13.39 -27.81
C ALA A 24 -8.87 13.18 -26.77
N VAL A 25 -10.16 13.27 -27.14
CA VAL A 25 -11.26 13.04 -26.20
C VAL A 25 -11.28 11.60 -25.67
N ALA A 26 -11.00 10.60 -26.52
CA ALA A 26 -10.89 9.21 -26.09
C ALA A 26 -9.64 8.95 -25.21
N LEU A 27 -8.55 9.69 -25.43
CA LEU A 27 -7.32 9.57 -24.63
C LEU A 27 -7.42 10.32 -23.29
N GLU A 28 -8.10 11.47 -23.24
CA GLU A 28 -8.38 12.24 -22.03
C GLU A 28 -9.29 11.45 -21.07
N ASP A 29 -10.33 10.81 -21.60
CA ASP A 29 -11.21 9.91 -20.83
C ASP A 29 -10.45 8.68 -20.30
N THR A 30 -9.40 8.25 -20.99
CA THR A 30 -8.55 7.13 -20.56
C THR A 30 -7.60 7.54 -19.44
N GLU A 31 -7.03 8.74 -19.47
CA GLU A 31 -6.12 9.22 -18.42
C GLU A 31 -6.85 9.43 -17.09
N ALA A 32 -8.03 10.08 -17.12
CA ALA A 32 -8.84 10.24 -15.92
C ALA A 32 -9.30 8.88 -15.34
N ALA A 33 -9.60 7.91 -16.22
CA ALA A 33 -9.90 6.56 -15.78
C ALA A 33 -8.66 5.86 -15.18
N ASN A 34 -7.48 6.05 -15.74
CA ASN A 34 -6.22 5.49 -15.21
C ASN A 34 -5.89 6.07 -13.84
N GLU A 35 -6.05 7.38 -13.63
CA GLU A 35 -5.85 8.00 -12.31
C GLU A 35 -6.79 7.41 -11.26
N LEU A 36 -8.04 7.14 -11.63
CA LEU A 36 -9.01 6.49 -10.74
C LEU A 36 -8.64 5.03 -10.47
N VAL A 37 -8.17 4.29 -11.48
CA VAL A 37 -7.71 2.91 -11.33
C VAL A 37 -6.49 2.85 -10.41
N ASP A 38 -5.51 3.74 -10.61
CA ASP A 38 -4.30 3.84 -9.79
C ASP A 38 -4.65 4.21 -8.33
N ALA A 39 -5.62 5.11 -8.12
CA ALA A 39 -6.11 5.45 -6.79
C ALA A 39 -6.82 4.27 -6.11
N ILE A 40 -7.63 3.50 -6.85
CA ILE A 40 -8.28 2.28 -6.33
C ILE A 40 -7.23 1.25 -5.95
N ASP A 41 -6.25 1.00 -6.80
CA ASP A 41 -5.19 0.02 -6.54
C ASP A 41 -4.31 0.43 -5.36
N SER A 42 -3.96 1.72 -5.27
CA SER A 42 -3.22 2.26 -4.12
C SER A 42 -4.02 2.16 -2.82
N SER A 43 -5.34 2.37 -2.87
CA SER A 43 -6.21 2.27 -1.68
C SER A 43 -6.41 0.84 -1.17
N ARG A 44 -6.15 -0.17 -2.00
CA ARG A 44 -6.29 -1.59 -1.67
C ARG A 44 -4.95 -2.28 -1.43
N SER A 45 -3.85 -1.57 -1.64
CA SER A 45 -2.51 -2.07 -1.37
C SER A 45 -2.29 -2.14 0.14
N VAL A 46 -1.65 -3.22 0.57
CA VAL A 46 -1.24 -3.43 1.96
C VAL A 46 0.23 -3.06 2.05
N GLU A 47 0.56 -2.13 2.94
CA GLU A 47 1.95 -1.74 3.17
C GLU A 47 2.64 -2.71 4.12
N ILE A 48 3.76 -3.29 3.65
CA ILE A 48 4.54 -4.28 4.38
C ILE A 48 5.91 -3.70 4.71
N SER A 49 6.17 -3.51 6.00
CA SER A 49 7.44 -3.08 6.55
C SER A 49 8.21 -4.27 7.12
N GLN A 50 9.42 -4.55 6.62
CA GLN A 50 10.31 -5.57 7.17
C GLN A 50 11.43 -4.91 7.98
N VAL A 51 11.54 -5.27 9.26
CA VAL A 51 12.43 -4.58 10.21
C VAL A 51 13.32 -5.58 10.95
N SER A 52 14.58 -5.22 11.16
CA SER A 52 15.58 -6.02 11.90
C SER A 52 16.21 -5.27 13.08
N LEU A 53 15.73 -4.06 13.34
CA LEU A 53 16.10 -3.17 14.43
C LEU A 53 14.83 -2.53 14.99
N HIS A 54 14.96 -1.72 16.03
CA HIS A 54 13.85 -0.94 16.56
C HIS A 54 13.18 -0.11 15.45
N HIS A 55 11.84 -0.09 15.46
CA HIS A 55 11.01 0.58 14.47
C HIS A 55 9.94 1.43 15.15
N THR A 56 9.64 2.58 14.56
CA THR A 56 8.47 3.39 14.94
C THR A 56 7.42 3.23 13.85
N ALA A 57 6.32 2.57 14.17
CA ALA A 57 5.23 2.34 13.24
C ALA A 57 4.63 3.66 12.76
N LEU A 58 4.32 3.74 11.47
CA LEU A 58 3.62 4.85 10.84
C LEU A 58 2.16 4.48 10.63
N ALA A 59 1.27 5.47 10.53
CA ALA A 59 -0.16 5.23 10.27
C ALA A 59 -0.46 4.67 8.86
N ILE A 60 0.59 4.58 8.03
CA ILE A 60 0.58 3.92 6.71
C ILE A 60 1.02 2.46 6.79
N ASP A 61 1.69 2.03 7.87
CA ASP A 61 2.06 0.62 8.01
C ASP A 61 0.78 -0.19 8.25
N ASP A 62 0.63 -1.31 7.53
CA ASP A 62 -0.43 -2.28 7.80
C ASP A 62 0.16 -3.55 8.43
N VAL A 63 1.29 -4.01 7.91
CA VAL A 63 1.99 -5.22 8.36
C VAL A 63 3.45 -4.92 8.68
N ILE A 64 3.90 -5.34 9.87
CA ILE A 64 5.29 -5.22 10.30
C ILE A 64 5.87 -6.61 10.56
N LEU A 65 6.79 -7.03 9.70
CA LEU A 65 7.52 -8.28 9.81
C LEU A 65 8.85 -8.05 10.53
N CYS A 66 8.96 -8.58 11.75
CA CYS A 66 10.07 -8.34 12.66
C CYS A 66 11.05 -9.52 12.65
N ASP A 67 12.29 -9.26 12.26
CA ASP A 67 13.42 -10.17 12.35
C ASP A 67 14.33 -9.79 13.53
N ALA A 68 14.18 -10.49 14.66
CA ALA A 68 14.98 -10.29 15.86
C ALA A 68 16.31 -11.09 15.86
N THR A 69 16.82 -11.53 14.71
CA THR A 69 18.06 -12.33 14.64
C THR A 69 19.26 -11.62 15.25
N ASN A 70 19.36 -10.30 15.06
CA ASN A 70 20.50 -9.50 15.55
C ASN A 70 20.32 -8.93 16.96
N GLY A 71 19.21 -9.26 17.63
CA GLY A 71 18.86 -8.76 18.96
C GLY A 71 17.36 -8.52 19.11
N PRO A 72 16.88 -8.22 20.33
CA PRO A 72 15.47 -7.91 20.56
C PRO A 72 15.05 -6.67 19.76
N VAL A 73 13.85 -6.73 19.18
CA VAL A 73 13.25 -5.64 18.41
C VAL A 73 12.17 -4.97 19.24
N VAL A 74 12.06 -3.65 19.12
CA VAL A 74 10.97 -2.87 19.72
C VAL A 74 10.24 -2.17 18.58
N VAL A 75 8.93 -2.41 18.49
CA VAL A 75 8.03 -1.71 17.57
C VAL A 75 7.22 -0.72 18.42
N THR A 76 7.58 0.56 18.34
CA THR A 76 6.83 1.64 18.98
C THR A 76 5.66 2.03 18.08
N LEU A 77 4.43 1.94 18.60
CA LEU A 77 3.24 2.26 17.85
C LEU A 77 3.15 3.78 17.56
N PHE A 78 2.45 4.15 16.49
CA PHE A 78 2.06 5.55 16.34
C PHE A 78 1.10 5.97 17.46
N PRO A 79 1.03 7.27 17.81
CA PRO A 79 0.16 7.73 18.87
C PRO A 79 -1.29 7.31 18.65
N ALA A 80 -1.88 6.67 19.67
CA ALA A 80 -3.32 6.49 19.73
C ALA A 80 -3.94 7.88 19.86
N THR A 81 -4.61 8.31 18.79
CA THR A 81 -5.39 9.56 18.76
C THR A 81 -6.69 9.33 18.03
N GLU A 82 -7.68 10.21 18.22
CA GLU A 82 -8.94 10.19 17.45
C GLU A 82 -8.71 10.17 15.93
N ALA A 83 -7.68 10.88 15.44
CA ALA A 83 -7.34 10.94 14.02
C ALA A 83 -6.86 9.59 13.45
N ASN A 84 -6.33 8.71 14.32
CA ASN A 84 -5.86 7.38 13.96
C ASN A 84 -6.86 6.28 14.34
N SER A 85 -8.01 6.63 14.93
CA SER A 85 -9.01 5.65 15.37
C SER A 85 -9.45 4.74 14.22
N GLY A 86 -9.54 3.43 14.48
CA GLY A 86 -9.88 2.41 13.50
C GLY A 86 -8.70 1.91 12.66
N LYS A 87 -7.48 2.43 12.84
CA LYS A 87 -6.29 1.86 12.22
C LYS A 87 -5.95 0.50 12.84
N VAL A 88 -5.66 -0.46 11.96
CA VAL A 88 -5.29 -1.84 12.29
C VAL A 88 -3.82 -2.06 11.93
N LEU A 89 -3.11 -2.78 12.78
CA LEU A 89 -1.72 -3.21 12.53
C LEU A 89 -1.59 -4.70 12.81
N GLU A 90 -0.88 -5.40 11.93
CA GLU A 90 -0.44 -6.78 12.16
C GLU A 90 1.08 -6.80 12.37
N ILE A 91 1.51 -7.30 13.52
CA ILE A 91 2.94 -7.36 13.86
C ILE A 91 3.30 -8.82 14.06
N LYS A 92 4.29 -9.30 13.30
CA LYS A 92 4.70 -10.70 13.29
C LYS A 92 6.18 -10.84 13.55
N LYS A 93 6.55 -11.74 14.47
CA LYS A 93 7.93 -12.20 14.61
C LYS A 93 8.21 -13.28 13.57
N ILE A 94 9.22 -13.09 12.71
CA ILE A 94 9.51 -14.01 11.60
C ILE A 94 10.75 -14.89 11.81
N ASP A 95 11.63 -14.51 12.73
CA ASP A 95 12.88 -15.23 12.98
C ASP A 95 12.71 -16.37 14.02
N PRO A 96 13.57 -17.41 13.98
CA PRO A 96 13.50 -18.55 14.89
C PRO A 96 14.24 -18.34 16.22
N THR A 97 14.84 -17.18 16.45
CA THR A 97 15.67 -16.94 17.65
C THR A 97 14.81 -16.76 18.90
N GLY A 98 15.42 -16.89 20.07
CA GLY A 98 14.79 -16.59 21.36
C GLY A 98 14.74 -15.09 21.71
N ASN A 99 15.22 -14.20 20.83
CA ASN A 99 15.07 -12.77 21.03
C ASN A 99 13.59 -12.38 20.88
N ILE A 100 13.12 -11.44 21.68
CA ILE A 100 11.72 -11.04 21.68
C ILE A 100 11.45 -9.86 20.76
N VAL A 101 10.23 -9.77 20.26
CA VAL A 101 9.69 -8.53 19.67
C VAL A 101 8.76 -7.91 20.70
N THR A 102 9.07 -6.69 21.12
CA THR A 102 8.23 -5.91 22.05
C THR A 102 7.45 -4.88 21.26
N VAL A 103 6.13 -4.87 21.43
CA VAL A 103 5.26 -3.82 20.88
C VAL A 103 4.98 -2.82 21.99
N ASP A 104 5.42 -1.59 21.79
CA ASP A 104 5.32 -0.49 22.75
C ASP A 104 4.17 0.44 22.39
N GLY A 105 3.27 0.72 23.35
CA GLY A 105 2.06 1.50 23.12
C GLY A 105 2.29 3.00 22.92
N ASN A 106 3.54 3.48 22.97
CA ASN A 106 3.89 4.89 22.82
C ASN A 106 3.11 5.82 23.77
N GLY A 107 3.04 5.41 25.04
CA GLY A 107 2.29 6.10 26.10
C GLY A 107 0.80 5.74 26.18
N ALA A 108 0.24 5.01 25.21
CA ALA A 108 -1.08 4.40 25.30
C ALA A 108 -1.00 2.97 25.83
N ASN A 109 -2.14 2.44 26.30
CA ASN A 109 -2.23 1.04 26.69
C ASN A 109 -2.61 0.16 25.50
N ILE A 110 -2.01 -1.03 25.41
CA ILE A 110 -2.36 -2.17 24.57
C ILE A 110 -3.05 -3.20 25.47
N ASP A 111 -4.36 -3.36 25.32
CA ASP A 111 -5.20 -4.28 26.10
C ASP A 111 -4.96 -4.17 27.63
N GLY A 112 -4.92 -2.92 28.12
CA GLY A 112 -4.73 -2.59 29.53
C GLY A 112 -3.27 -2.52 30.02
N GLY A 113 -2.29 -2.97 29.23
CA GLY A 113 -0.85 -2.89 29.55
C GLY A 113 -0.10 -1.89 28.67
N PRO A 114 1.10 -1.40 29.05
CA PRO A 114 1.86 -0.46 28.21
C PRO A 114 2.54 -1.14 26.99
N THR A 115 2.68 -2.47 27.01
CA THR A 115 3.42 -3.24 26.01
C THR A 115 2.79 -4.61 25.76
N ALA A 116 2.90 -5.13 24.55
CA ALA A 116 2.70 -6.54 24.22
C ALA A 116 4.03 -7.18 23.76
N VAL A 117 4.16 -8.50 23.83
CA VAL A 117 5.39 -9.22 23.44
C VAL A 117 5.08 -10.42 22.56
N LEU A 118 5.93 -10.66 21.57
CA LEU A 118 5.96 -11.84 20.72
C LEU A 118 7.27 -12.58 21.01
N THR A 119 7.17 -13.86 21.37
CA THR A 119 8.29 -14.68 21.84
C THR A 119 8.56 -15.89 20.95
N ILE A 120 7.56 -16.34 20.19
CA ILE A 120 7.65 -17.54 19.36
C ILE A 120 7.75 -17.15 17.88
N GLN A 121 8.51 -17.93 17.10
CA GLN A 121 8.55 -17.75 15.65
C GLN A 121 7.15 -17.84 15.05
N PHE A 122 6.84 -16.89 14.17
CA PHE A 122 5.55 -16.75 13.49
C PHE A 122 4.36 -16.44 14.39
N GLU A 123 4.61 -16.09 15.65
CA GLU A 123 3.62 -15.44 16.49
C GLU A 123 3.28 -14.06 15.89
N THR A 124 1.98 -13.76 15.85
CA THR A 124 1.44 -12.51 15.31
C THR A 124 0.49 -11.91 16.34
N ILE A 125 0.52 -10.59 16.48
CA ILE A 125 -0.60 -9.84 17.08
C ILE A 125 -1.30 -9.02 16.01
N THR A 126 -2.62 -8.99 16.06
CA THR A 126 -3.44 -8.03 15.33
C THR A 126 -4.01 -7.06 16.35
N ILE A 127 -3.76 -5.77 16.13
CA ILE A 127 -4.20 -4.72 17.05
C ILE A 127 -4.95 -3.61 16.32
N VAL A 128 -5.91 -3.00 16.99
CA VAL A 128 -6.66 -1.83 16.50
C VAL A 128 -6.62 -0.71 17.52
N THR A 129 -6.48 0.53 17.08
CA THR A 129 -6.61 1.68 17.97
C THR A 129 -8.04 2.20 18.02
N ALA A 130 -8.54 2.48 19.23
CA ALA A 130 -9.81 3.15 19.48
C ALA A 130 -9.53 4.46 20.22
N ALA A 131 -8.98 5.42 19.48
CA ALA A 131 -8.62 6.77 19.89
C ALA A 131 -7.55 6.94 20.97
N SER A 132 -7.66 6.35 22.16
CA SER A 132 -6.70 6.56 23.28
C SER A 132 -6.02 5.29 23.77
N ALA A 133 -6.44 4.14 23.23
CA ALA A 133 -5.90 2.84 23.55
C ALA A 133 -5.82 1.97 22.30
N TRP A 134 -5.05 0.89 22.44
CA TRP A 134 -4.91 -0.19 21.50
C TRP A 134 -5.57 -1.44 22.07
N TRP A 135 -6.20 -2.22 21.20
CA TRP A 135 -6.90 -3.45 21.54
C TRP A 135 -6.35 -4.58 20.71
N ILE A 136 -6.04 -5.71 21.35
CA ILE A 136 -5.70 -6.96 20.66
C ILE A 136 -7.00 -7.61 20.19
N LEU A 137 -7.02 -8.13 18.96
CA LEU A 137 -8.17 -8.77 18.32
C LEU A 137 -8.10 -10.30 18.33
#